data_AF-A0A2G3ANJ6-F1
#
_entry.id   AF-A0A2G3ANJ6-F1
#
_cell.length_a   1.000
_cell.length_b   1.000
_cell.length_c   1.000
_cell.angle_alpha   90.00
_cell.angle_beta   90.00
_cell.angle_gamma   90.00
#
_symmetry.space_group_name_H-M   'P 1'
#
loop_
_entity.id
_entity.type
_entity.pdbx_description
1 polymer ?
#
loop_
_entity_poly.entity_id
_entity_poly.type
_entity_poly.pdbx_seq_one_letter_code
_entity_poly.pdbx_strand_id
1 'polypeptide(L)'
;MQTIAVISFLFLHVKKVPGHAFVNGIEILFMPTKFYVRGDGYDIKLVGQNNLYYINNSTALETLYRLNVGANLVPSTRDMGLYRVWVVDDIFVVGYDHQTSYLGVNITYSSETLTYTSLIIVYTTSRTIANNSRSLD
;
A
#
# COMPACT_ATOMS: atom_id res chain seq x y z
N MET A 1 25.02 -7.68 2.38
CA MET A 1 23.61 -8.02 2.10
C MET A 1 22.85 -7.81 3.40
N GLN A 2 22.21 -6.66 3.59
CA GLN A 2 21.41 -6.38 4.78
C GLN A 2 19.96 -6.78 4.48
N THR A 3 19.43 -7.64 5.33
CA THR A 3 18.13 -8.31 5.20
C THR A 3 17.09 -7.53 6.00
N ILE A 4 15.98 -7.14 5.36
CA ILE A 4 14.78 -6.65 6.06
C ILE A 4 13.67 -7.67 5.78
N ALA A 5 13.15 -8.27 6.84
CA ALA A 5 11.96 -9.12 6.78
C ALA A 5 10.74 -8.25 7.08
N VAL A 6 9.71 -8.33 6.23
CA VAL A 6 8.39 -7.83 6.61
C VAL A 6 7.65 -8.97 7.26
N ILE A 7 7.29 -8.77 8.53
CA ILE A 7 6.43 -9.70 9.28
C ILE A 7 5.00 -9.18 9.12
N SER A 8 4.15 -9.95 8.45
CA SER A 8 2.71 -9.69 8.48
C SER A 8 2.09 -10.50 9.62
N PHE A 9 1.49 -9.83 10.58
CA PHE A 9 0.74 -10.47 11.66
C PHE A 9 -0.75 -10.49 11.29
N LEU A 10 -1.37 -11.67 11.33
CA LEU A 10 -2.83 -11.75 11.46
C LEU A 10 -3.16 -11.55 12.95
N PHE A 11 -3.88 -10.47 13.28
CA PHE A 11 -4.06 -9.98 14.65
C PHE A 11 -4.56 -11.02 15.68
N LEU A 12 -3.99 -10.91 16.88
CA LEU A 12 -4.33 -11.61 18.12
C LEU A 12 -5.48 -10.91 18.87
N HIS A 13 -6.45 -11.67 19.38
CA HIS A 13 -7.37 -11.21 20.43
C HIS A 13 -6.79 -11.58 21.80
N VAL A 14 -6.39 -10.59 22.60
CA VAL A 14 -5.94 -10.80 23.99
C VAL A 14 -7.05 -10.37 24.94
N LYS A 15 -7.69 -11.33 25.62
CA LYS A 15 -8.53 -11.03 26.81
C LYS A 15 -7.67 -11.05 28.06
N LYS A 16 -7.91 -10.10 28.98
CA LYS A 16 -7.23 -10.04 30.27
C LYS A 16 -7.92 -10.98 31.28
N VAL A 17 -7.21 -12.08 31.56
CA VAL A 17 -7.31 -13.14 32.59
C VAL A 17 -8.49 -14.14 32.55
N PRO A 18 -8.19 -15.46 32.50
CA PRO A 18 -6.88 -16.06 32.25
C PRO A 18 -6.51 -15.82 30.77
N GLY A 19 -5.46 -15.03 30.55
CA GLY A 19 -5.11 -14.49 29.24
C GLY A 19 -4.36 -15.52 28.42
N HIS A 20 -4.98 -16.03 27.37
CA HIS A 20 -4.35 -16.90 26.40
C HIS A 20 -4.10 -16.10 25.12
N ALA A 21 -2.95 -16.31 24.50
CA ALA A 21 -2.60 -15.77 23.18
C ALA A 21 -2.53 -16.94 22.21
N PHE A 22 -3.09 -16.79 21.01
CA PHE A 22 -2.96 -17.77 19.94
C PHE A 22 -2.68 -17.06 18.62
N VAL A 23 -1.87 -17.68 17.78
CA VAL A 23 -1.56 -17.22 16.43
C VAL A 23 -1.93 -18.33 15.47
N ASN A 24 -2.75 -18.03 14.47
CA ASN A 24 -3.19 -19.01 13.48
C ASN A 24 -2.11 -19.25 12.42
N GLY A 25 -1.32 -18.22 12.09
CA GLY A 25 -0.27 -18.30 11.09
C GLY A 25 0.62 -17.07 11.12
N ILE A 26 1.89 -17.26 10.72
CA ILE A 26 2.89 -16.22 10.58
C ILE A 26 3.46 -16.35 9.18
N GLU A 27 3.54 -15.23 8.47
CA GLU A 27 4.18 -15.16 7.17
C GLU A 27 5.40 -14.23 7.24
N ILE A 28 6.53 -14.72 6.73
CA ILE A 28 7.79 -13.97 6.65
C ILE A 28 8.22 -13.99 5.19
N LEU A 29 8.26 -12.80 4.59
CA LEU A 29 8.62 -12.63 3.18
C LEU A 29 9.89 -11.79 3.06
N PHE A 30 10.68 -12.12 2.04
CA PHE A 30 11.82 -11.30 1.66
C PHE A 30 11.33 -10.10 0.88
N MET A 31 11.66 -8.92 1.37
CA MET A 31 11.41 -7.67 0.66
C MET A 31 12.73 -7.07 0.20
N PRO A 32 12.79 -6.55 -1.03
CA PRO A 32 13.93 -5.77 -1.50
C PRO A 32 14.17 -4.56 -0.60
N THR A 33 15.43 -4.19 -0.44
CA THR A 33 15.77 -2.98 0.30
C THR A 33 15.22 -1.75 -0.43
N LYS A 34 14.88 -0.72 0.35
CA LYS A 34 14.39 0.56 -0.17
C LYS A 34 13.06 0.49 -0.93
N PHE A 35 12.27 -0.56 -0.71
CA PHE A 35 11.03 -0.82 -1.43
C PHE A 35 9.92 0.20 -1.14
N TYR A 36 9.65 0.48 0.14
CA TYR A 36 8.65 1.48 0.54
C TYR A 36 9.24 2.85 0.85
N VAL A 37 10.49 2.87 1.34
CA VAL A 37 11.17 4.09 1.78
C VAL A 37 12.64 3.98 1.42
N ARG A 38 13.23 5.07 0.91
CA ARG A 38 14.64 5.09 0.49
C ARG A 38 15.63 4.88 1.65
N GLY A 39 15.26 5.22 2.87
CA GLY A 39 16.01 4.97 4.10
C GLY A 39 16.97 6.10 4.46
N ASP A 40 18.08 5.73 5.11
CA ASP A 40 19.09 6.66 5.64
C ASP A 40 19.57 7.68 4.59
N GLY A 41 19.66 8.94 5.00
CA GLY A 41 20.15 10.04 4.16
C GLY A 41 19.13 10.60 3.17
N TYR A 42 17.90 10.10 3.16
CA TYR A 42 16.79 10.65 2.37
C TYR A 42 15.77 11.33 3.27
N ASP A 43 15.47 12.58 2.96
CA ASP A 43 14.48 13.40 3.65
C ASP A 43 13.08 13.19 3.07
N ILE A 44 12.09 13.27 3.94
CA ILE A 44 10.67 13.25 3.57
C ILE A 44 10.07 14.58 4.00
N LYS A 45 9.47 15.27 3.05
CA LYS A 45 8.74 16.51 3.31
C LYS A 45 7.38 16.17 3.92
N LEU A 46 7.16 16.60 5.15
CA LEU A 46 5.84 16.50 5.78
C LEU A 46 4.87 17.49 5.13
N VAL A 47 3.67 17.01 4.79
CA VAL A 47 2.62 17.85 4.20
C VAL A 47 2.22 18.93 5.20
N GLY A 48 2.18 20.19 4.77
CA GLY A 48 1.77 21.32 5.61
C GLY A 48 2.82 21.77 6.64
N GLN A 49 4.04 21.23 6.61
CA GLN A 49 5.13 21.62 7.50
C GLN A 49 6.40 21.93 6.70
N ASN A 50 7.23 22.81 7.24
CA ASN A 50 8.55 23.11 6.68
C ASN A 50 9.67 22.20 7.24
N ASN A 51 9.35 21.35 8.21
CA ASN A 51 10.30 20.45 8.84
C ASN A 51 10.48 19.18 7.99
N LEU A 52 11.72 18.68 7.95
CA LEU A 52 12.06 17.41 7.32
C LEU A 52 11.84 16.25 8.32
N TYR A 53 11.34 15.13 7.82
CA TYR A 53 11.22 13.88 8.56
C TYR A 53 12.14 12.82 7.98
N TYR A 54 12.69 11.98 8.84
CA TYR A 54 13.63 10.93 8.45
C TYR A 54 13.07 9.57 8.85
N ILE A 55 12.87 8.71 7.86
CA ILE A 55 12.61 7.28 8.09
C ILE A 55 13.93 6.56 7.82
N ASN A 56 14.57 6.13 8.89
CA ASN A 56 15.84 5.41 8.84
C ASN A 56 15.64 3.92 8.53
N ASN A 57 16.72 3.22 8.21
CA ASN A 57 16.67 1.78 7.89
C ASN A 57 16.24 0.90 9.09
N SER A 58 16.29 1.43 10.32
CA SER A 58 15.83 0.73 11.53
C SER A 58 14.36 1.00 11.87
N THR A 59 13.65 1.81 11.08
CA THR A 59 12.24 2.10 11.30
C THR A 59 11.39 0.95 10.77
N ALA A 60 10.61 0.31 11.66
CA ALA A 60 9.61 -0.67 11.27
C ALA A 60 8.36 0.01 10.70
N LEU A 61 7.82 -0.52 9.60
CA LEU A 61 6.60 -0.04 8.97
C LEU A 61 5.49 -1.07 9.12
N GLU A 62 4.32 -0.61 9.55
CA GLU A 62 3.08 -1.39 9.56
C GLU A 62 2.19 -0.94 8.39
N THR A 63 1.70 -1.88 7.59
CA THR A 63 0.74 -1.55 6.54
C THR A 63 -0.65 -1.42 7.15
N LEU A 64 -1.20 -0.21 7.19
CA LEU A 64 -2.59 0.02 7.62
C LEU A 64 -3.59 -0.22 6.48
N TYR A 65 -3.29 0.33 5.30
CA TYR A 65 -4.15 0.22 4.12
C TYR A 65 -3.31 0.02 2.86
N ARG A 66 -3.86 -0.77 1.91
CA ARG A 66 -3.32 -0.96 0.58
C ARG A 66 -4.47 -1.05 -0.42
N LEU A 67 -4.65 0.00 -1.21
CA LEU A 67 -5.85 0.20 -2.01
C LEU A 67 -5.58 0.00 -3.51
N ASN A 68 -6.50 -0.68 -4.21
CA ASN A 68 -6.58 -0.70 -5.66
C ASN A 68 -7.65 0.32 -6.10
N VAL A 69 -7.22 1.54 -6.41
CA VAL A 69 -8.12 2.69 -6.56
C VAL A 69 -8.93 2.60 -7.85
N GLY A 70 -10.26 2.64 -7.74
CA GLY A 70 -11.18 2.56 -8.87
C GLY A 70 -11.26 1.18 -9.51
N ALA A 71 -10.90 0.13 -8.77
CA ALA A 71 -10.82 -1.23 -9.28
C ALA A 71 -11.20 -2.28 -8.23
N ASN A 72 -11.21 -3.54 -8.67
CA ASN A 72 -11.59 -4.69 -7.86
C ASN A 72 -10.45 -5.15 -6.94
N LEU A 73 -10.83 -5.95 -5.94
CA LEU A 73 -9.90 -6.65 -5.04
C LEU A 73 -8.85 -7.44 -5.84
N VAL A 74 -7.59 -7.27 -5.48
CA VAL A 74 -6.50 -8.15 -5.91
C VAL A 74 -6.16 -9.10 -4.75
N PRO A 75 -6.42 -10.41 -4.89
CA PRO A 75 -6.02 -11.39 -3.88
C PRO A 75 -4.50 -11.59 -3.87
N SER A 76 -3.97 -12.06 -2.74
CA SER A 76 -2.53 -12.32 -2.54
C SER A 76 -1.93 -13.23 -3.61
N THR A 77 -2.68 -14.21 -4.10
CA THR A 77 -2.26 -15.15 -5.15
C THR A 77 -2.02 -14.51 -6.51
N ARG A 78 -2.53 -13.29 -6.72
CA ARG A 78 -2.31 -12.51 -7.94
C ARG A 78 -1.26 -11.42 -7.75
N ASP A 79 -0.75 -11.19 -6.54
CA ASP A 79 0.36 -10.27 -6.30
C ASP A 79 1.70 -10.93 -6.63
N MET A 80 2.55 -10.22 -7.37
CA MET A 80 3.82 -10.76 -7.84
C MET A 80 4.89 -10.63 -6.76
N GLY A 81 5.16 -11.72 -6.05
CA GLY A 81 6.35 -11.90 -5.20
C GLY A 81 6.23 -11.44 -3.75
N LEU A 82 5.20 -10.66 -3.40
CA LEU A 82 5.00 -10.12 -2.04
C LEU A 82 3.67 -10.55 -1.39
N TYR A 83 2.85 -11.35 -2.08
CA TYR A 83 1.57 -11.90 -1.58
C TYR A 83 0.64 -10.87 -0.93
N ARG A 84 0.69 -9.62 -1.40
CA ARG A 84 -0.10 -8.51 -0.86
C ARG A 84 -1.54 -8.60 -1.34
N VAL A 85 -2.47 -8.26 -0.46
CA VAL A 85 -3.86 -8.00 -0.84
C VAL A 85 -4.02 -6.50 -1.13
N TRP A 86 -4.63 -6.18 -2.27
CA TRP A 86 -5.03 -4.80 -2.60
C TRP A 86 -6.55 -4.71 -2.55
N VAL A 87 -7.07 -3.97 -1.58
CA VAL A 87 -8.53 -3.87 -1.35
C VAL A 87 -9.13 -2.75 -2.17
N VAL A 88 -10.43 -2.84 -2.45
CA VAL A 88 -11.19 -1.78 -3.13
C VAL A 88 -11.20 -0.51 -2.27
N ASP A 89 -11.22 0.66 -2.91
CA ASP A 89 -11.16 1.95 -2.22
C ASP A 89 -12.54 2.55 -1.87
N ASP A 90 -13.65 1.98 -2.36
CA ASP A 90 -14.98 2.59 -2.31
C ASP A 90 -15.43 3.05 -0.92
N ILE A 91 -15.09 2.28 0.13
CA ILE A 91 -15.46 2.61 1.53
C ILE A 91 -14.68 3.80 2.10
N PHE A 92 -13.58 4.20 1.46
CA PHE A 92 -12.73 5.32 1.87
C PHE A 92 -13.02 6.59 1.06
N VAL A 93 -13.89 6.51 0.05
CA VAL A 93 -14.26 7.66 -0.78
C VAL A 93 -15.23 8.54 0.01
N VAL A 94 -14.80 9.77 0.29
CA VAL A 94 -15.62 10.79 0.94
C VAL A 94 -15.76 11.97 -0.02
N GLY A 95 -16.99 12.37 -0.35
CA GLY A 95 -17.28 13.52 -1.20
C GLY A 95 -18.11 13.19 -2.45
N TYR A 96 -17.93 14.02 -3.48
CA TYR A 96 -18.74 14.13 -4.70
C TYR A 96 -18.88 12.86 -5.55
N ASP A 97 -19.79 12.97 -6.52
CA ASP A 97 -19.98 12.02 -7.61
C ASP A 97 -18.63 11.73 -8.30
N HIS A 98 -18.35 10.46 -8.52
CA HIS A 98 -17.07 9.98 -8.99
C HIS A 98 -17.27 8.89 -10.05
N GLN A 99 -16.27 8.72 -10.88
CA GLN A 99 -16.25 7.70 -11.91
C GLN A 99 -14.93 6.92 -11.87
N THR A 100 -15.01 5.63 -12.13
CA THR A 100 -13.84 4.76 -12.27
C THR A 100 -13.45 4.65 -13.73
N SER A 101 -12.17 4.80 -14.03
CA SER A 101 -11.64 4.77 -15.39
C SER A 101 -10.63 3.64 -15.52
N TYR A 102 -10.73 2.90 -16.63
CA TYR A 102 -9.75 1.88 -17.03
C TYR A 102 -8.96 2.36 -18.25
N LEU A 103 -7.63 2.28 -18.16
CA LEU A 103 -6.70 2.62 -19.23
C LEU A 103 -6.07 1.34 -19.76
N GLY A 104 -6.48 0.92 -20.96
CA GLY A 104 -5.92 -0.23 -21.68
C GLY A 104 -4.53 0.03 -22.28
N VAL A 105 -3.63 0.62 -21.49
CA VAL A 105 -2.27 0.97 -21.91
C VAL A 105 -1.26 -0.06 -21.41
N ASN A 106 -0.16 -0.23 -22.15
CA ASN A 106 0.92 -1.09 -21.69
C ASN A 106 1.78 -0.35 -20.66
N ILE A 107 1.94 -0.93 -19.47
CA ILE A 107 2.75 -0.34 -18.40
C ILE A 107 4.19 -0.80 -18.57
N THR A 108 5.08 0.15 -18.83
CA THR A 108 6.52 -0.08 -18.92
C THR A 108 7.20 0.35 -17.63
N TYR A 109 7.84 -0.61 -16.97
CA TYR A 109 8.64 -0.38 -15.78
C TYR A 109 10.04 0.14 -16.15
N SER A 110 10.56 1.09 -15.38
CA SER A 110 11.94 1.58 -15.52
C SER A 110 12.93 0.66 -14.79
N SER A 111 14.23 0.81 -15.02
CA SER A 111 15.26 0.08 -14.27
C SER A 111 15.23 0.37 -12.76
N GLU A 112 14.69 1.53 -12.37
CA GLU A 112 14.53 1.93 -10.96
C GLU A 112 13.22 1.44 -10.34
N THR A 113 12.22 1.11 -11.15
CA THR A 113 10.89 0.67 -10.70
C THR A 113 10.71 -0.80 -11.04
N LEU A 114 10.91 -1.67 -10.06
CA LEU A 114 10.87 -3.11 -10.29
C LEU A 114 9.44 -3.60 -10.54
N THR A 115 9.27 -4.63 -11.35
CA THR A 115 7.94 -5.16 -11.75
C THR A 115 7.10 -5.69 -10.59
N TYR A 116 7.72 -6.00 -9.46
CA TYR A 116 7.04 -6.43 -8.23
C TYR A 116 6.65 -5.24 -7.31
N THR A 117 6.96 -3.99 -7.69
CA THR A 117 6.58 -2.77 -6.93
C THR A 117 5.07 -2.71 -6.75
N SER A 118 4.34 -2.95 -7.84
CA SER A 118 2.89 -3.09 -7.85
C SER A 118 2.49 -3.87 -9.10
N LEU A 119 1.25 -4.37 -9.13
CA LEU A 119 0.71 -5.02 -10.32
C LEU A 119 0.30 -3.97 -11.36
N ILE A 120 0.37 -4.35 -12.64
CA ILE A 120 -0.12 -3.54 -13.77
C ILE A 120 -1.56 -3.06 -13.53
N ILE A 121 -2.42 -3.90 -12.95
CA ILE A 121 -3.83 -3.56 -12.70
C ILE A 121 -4.01 -2.34 -11.80
N VAL A 122 -3.07 -2.08 -10.89
CA VAL A 122 -3.10 -0.91 -10.00
C VAL A 122 -2.80 0.38 -10.77
N TYR A 123 -2.06 0.29 -11.89
CA TYR A 123 -1.71 1.45 -12.72
C TYR A 123 -2.67 1.68 -13.88
N THR A 124 -3.42 0.65 -14.31
CA THR A 124 -4.40 0.77 -15.40
C THR A 124 -5.78 1.19 -14.92
N THR A 125 -5.95 1.41 -13.62
CA THR A 125 -7.23 1.80 -13.03
C THR A 125 -7.08 3.06 -12.19
N SER A 126 -8.15 3.84 -12.12
CA SER A 126 -8.17 5.10 -11.38
C SER A 126 -9.59 5.51 -11.03
N ARG A 127 -9.72 6.40 -10.05
CA ARG A 127 -10.97 7.10 -9.73
C ARG A 127 -10.78 8.58 -10.04
N THR A 128 -11.75 9.17 -10.71
CA THR A 128 -11.75 10.58 -11.09
C THR A 128 -13.06 11.25 -10.67
N ILE A 129 -13.03 12.56 -10.47
CA ILE A 129 -14.23 13.35 -10.19
C ILE A 129 -15.14 13.31 -11.42
N ALA A 130 -16.44 13.08 -11.22
CA ALA A 130 -17.39 13.04 -12.33
C ALA A 130 -17.59 14.44 -12.92
N ASN A 131 -17.72 14.50 -14.26
CA ASN A 131 -17.79 15.72 -15.07
C ASN A 131 -19.08 16.57 -14.84
N ASN A 132 -20.00 16.07 -14.01
CA ASN A 132 -21.26 16.71 -13.61
C ASN A 132 -21.21 17.36 -12.22
N SER A 133 -20.06 17.31 -11.53
CA SER A 133 -19.88 17.98 -10.23
C SER A 133 -19.91 19.50 -10.43
N ARG A 134 -21.00 20.14 -10.03
CA ARG A 134 -21.10 21.62 -10.00
C ARG A 134 -19.98 22.16 -9.11
N SER A 135 -19.28 23.19 -9.56
CA SER A 135 -18.29 23.90 -8.73
C SER A 135 -18.96 24.35 -7.43
N LEU A 136 -18.26 24.15 -6.31
CA LEU A 136 -18.60 24.81 -5.06
C LEU A 136 -18.07 26.24 -5.15
N ASP A 137 -18.92 27.14 -5.66
CA ASP A 137 -18.89 28.55 -5.26
C ASP A 137 -19.99 28.78 -4.20
#